data_AF-A0AB37WVD3-F1
#
_entry.id   AF-A0AB37WVD3-F1
#
_cell.length_a   1.000
_cell.length_b   1.000
_cell.length_c   1.000
_cell.angle_alpha   90.00
_cell.angle_beta   90.00
_cell.angle_gamma   90.00
#
_symmetry.space_group_name_H-M   'P 1'
#
loop_
_entity.id
_entity.type
_entity.pdbx_description
1 polymer ?
#
loop_
_entity_poly.entity_id
_entity_poly.type
_entity_poly.pdbx_seq_one_letter_code
_entity_poly.pdbx_strand_id
1 'polypeptide(L)'
;MHFPSVSVLPLSLILSAAIPALAQTSTSCDPTKKSCPADTALSSSTYTHDFTKGADDDNWKVTAGDISYTSKGAEFTINKAGDAPTIQSQWYIFFGSVSFIMTAAPGTGVVSSAILESDDLDEIDWEWLGGEPANVQTNYFGKGNTTTHDREADAAVTDTQGTTHNYTIHWTSDSTSWLVDDKVVRTLQFADANGGSNYPQTPMNVRIGIWAGGDPNNAEGTIEWAGGETDYSKAPYTMVLEKVEVRNENPGSSYSYGDMTGGFESIVTDGKGSNAKKSDTEEGTKSSSASGSATASASGSASPSATVNVAGGVGGEWASAISNSTGASTTASMATSASATGSATGSAAAAENTNSGAMASKGLGGSLLVLVGAAMVML
;
A
#
# COMPACT_ATOMS: atom_id res chain seq x y z
N MET A 1 -10.02 57.01 -25.09
CA MET A 1 -10.65 55.76 -24.60
C MET A 1 -9.80 54.60 -25.11
N HIS A 2 -8.98 54.01 -24.26
CA HIS A 2 -8.17 52.81 -24.56
C HIS A 2 -8.28 51.91 -23.33
N PHE A 3 -8.86 50.72 -23.51
CA PHE A 3 -8.91 49.68 -22.50
C PHE A 3 -7.59 48.88 -22.53
N PRO A 4 -7.07 48.41 -21.39
CA PRO A 4 -5.92 47.52 -21.39
C PRO A 4 -6.36 46.07 -21.68
N SER A 5 -5.59 45.39 -22.52
CA SER A 5 -5.76 43.97 -22.84
C SER A 5 -5.43 43.10 -21.63
N VAL A 6 -6.33 42.17 -21.30
CA VAL A 6 -6.09 41.08 -20.35
C VAL A 6 -5.31 39.98 -21.07
N SER A 7 -4.10 39.71 -20.61
CA SER A 7 -3.27 38.61 -21.11
C SER A 7 -3.68 37.32 -20.41
N VAL A 8 -4.21 36.37 -21.16
CA VAL A 8 -4.55 35.02 -20.68
C VAL A 8 -3.27 34.19 -20.72
N LEU A 9 -2.79 33.73 -19.55
CA LEU A 9 -1.69 32.77 -19.43
C LEU A 9 -2.18 31.38 -19.89
N PRO A 10 -1.41 30.63 -20.69
CA PRO A 10 -1.77 29.26 -21.02
C PRO A 10 -1.51 28.34 -19.82
N LEU A 11 -2.54 27.54 -19.50
CA LEU A 11 -2.47 26.43 -18.56
C LEU A 11 -1.62 25.33 -19.21
N SER A 12 -0.36 25.21 -18.79
CA SER A 12 0.50 24.10 -19.22
C SER A 12 0.04 22.82 -18.54
N LEU A 13 -0.58 21.94 -19.32
CA LEU A 13 -0.89 20.57 -18.94
C LEU A 13 0.42 19.77 -18.88
N ILE A 14 0.93 19.54 -17.67
CA ILE A 14 2.10 18.68 -17.43
C ILE A 14 1.61 17.24 -17.55
N LEU A 15 1.91 16.59 -18.68
CA LEU A 15 1.72 15.16 -18.86
C LEU A 15 2.96 14.46 -18.27
N SER A 16 2.96 14.22 -16.96
CA SER A 16 3.97 13.41 -16.28
C SER A 16 3.75 11.94 -16.62
N ALA A 17 4.49 11.43 -17.60
CA ALA A 17 4.66 9.98 -17.77
C ALA A 17 5.64 9.50 -16.69
N ALA A 18 5.11 8.92 -15.61
CA ALA A 18 5.87 8.24 -14.57
C ALA A 18 6.55 6.99 -15.16
N ILE A 19 7.87 6.94 -15.16
CA ILE A 19 8.66 5.77 -15.60
C ILE A 19 9.85 5.65 -14.65
N PRO A 20 9.60 5.16 -13.43
CA PRO A 20 10.28 3.94 -12.96
C PRO A 20 9.43 3.01 -12.07
N ALA A 21 8.27 3.44 -11.56
CA ALA A 21 7.33 2.61 -10.79
C ALA A 21 6.80 1.40 -11.59
N LEU A 22 6.90 1.46 -12.93
CA LEU A 22 6.58 0.36 -13.85
C LEU A 22 7.37 -0.93 -13.60
N ALA A 23 8.47 -0.90 -12.85
CA ALA A 23 9.22 -2.12 -12.52
C ALA A 23 8.51 -2.99 -11.45
N GLN A 24 7.72 -2.38 -10.55
CA GLN A 24 7.04 -3.11 -9.48
C GLN A 24 5.56 -3.36 -9.75
N THR A 25 4.90 -2.48 -10.51
CA THR A 25 3.46 -2.58 -10.80
C THR A 25 3.24 -2.91 -12.28
N SER A 26 3.05 -4.20 -12.58
CA SER A 26 2.85 -4.65 -13.95
C SER A 26 2.15 -6.01 -14.02
N THR A 27 1.47 -6.23 -15.15
CA THR A 27 0.81 -7.48 -15.49
C THR A 27 1.29 -8.00 -16.84
N SER A 28 1.49 -9.31 -16.95
CA SER A 28 1.75 -9.98 -18.23
C SER A 28 0.46 -10.29 -18.99
N CYS A 29 -0.67 -10.37 -18.27
CA CYS A 29 -1.96 -10.68 -18.81
C CYS A 29 -3.07 -9.88 -18.14
N ASP A 30 -3.57 -8.87 -18.83
CA ASP A 30 -4.70 -8.08 -18.36
C ASP A 30 -6.04 -8.74 -18.74
N PRO A 31 -6.82 -9.25 -17.76
CA PRO A 31 -8.06 -9.98 -18.00
C PRO A 31 -9.22 -9.08 -18.46
N THR A 32 -9.09 -7.75 -18.33
CA THR A 32 -10.06 -6.80 -18.90
C THR A 32 -9.85 -6.60 -20.40
N LYS A 33 -8.72 -7.07 -20.95
CA LYS A 33 -8.33 -6.90 -22.36
C LYS A 33 -8.28 -8.22 -23.13
N LYS A 34 -8.02 -9.34 -22.47
CA LYS A 34 -7.88 -10.67 -23.09
C LYS A 34 -8.20 -11.78 -22.09
N SER A 35 -8.33 -13.02 -22.56
CA SER A 35 -8.41 -14.18 -21.67
C SER A 35 -7.03 -14.48 -21.08
N CYS A 36 -6.99 -14.69 -19.76
CA CYS A 36 -5.78 -14.97 -19.00
C CYS A 36 -5.86 -16.36 -18.33
N PRO A 37 -4.71 -17.00 -18.04
CA PRO A 37 -4.66 -18.14 -17.15
C PRO A 37 -5.29 -17.83 -15.80
N ALA A 38 -5.74 -18.85 -15.08
CA ALA A 38 -6.18 -18.67 -13.70
C ALA A 38 -4.98 -18.37 -12.80
N ASP A 39 -5.16 -17.46 -11.85
CA ASP A 39 -4.20 -17.13 -10.81
C ASP A 39 -4.12 -18.26 -9.80
N THR A 40 -2.91 -18.56 -9.33
CA THR A 40 -2.72 -19.49 -8.21
C THR A 40 -3.24 -18.83 -6.93
N ALA A 41 -4.23 -19.45 -6.28
CA ALA A 41 -4.80 -18.91 -5.06
C ALA A 41 -4.05 -19.40 -3.82
N LEU A 42 -4.01 -18.57 -2.77
CA LEU A 42 -3.60 -19.02 -1.44
C LEU A 42 -4.68 -19.95 -0.89
N SER A 43 -4.41 -21.25 -0.91
CA SER A 43 -5.38 -22.30 -0.55
C SER A 43 -5.78 -22.37 0.92
N SER A 44 -5.03 -21.69 1.80
CA SER A 44 -5.33 -21.62 3.22
C SER A 44 -5.94 -20.27 3.58
N SER A 45 -6.81 -20.24 4.58
CA SER A 45 -7.38 -18.99 5.11
C SER A 45 -6.33 -18.12 5.80
N THR A 46 -5.19 -18.69 6.19
CA THR A 46 -4.10 -17.98 6.84
C THR A 46 -2.76 -18.42 6.27
N TYR A 47 -1.84 -17.47 6.11
CA TYR A 47 -0.43 -17.71 5.84
C TYR A 47 0.40 -16.82 6.75
N THR A 48 1.55 -17.32 7.19
CA THR A 48 2.48 -16.54 8.01
C THR A 48 3.89 -17.02 7.75
N HIS A 49 4.78 -16.07 7.50
CA HIS A 49 6.21 -16.38 7.36
C HIS A 49 7.07 -15.40 8.14
N ASP A 50 7.99 -15.94 8.93
CA ASP A 50 8.99 -15.23 9.72
C ASP A 50 10.32 -15.28 8.96
N PHE A 51 10.68 -14.18 8.32
CA PHE A 51 11.88 -14.07 7.49
C PHE A 51 13.17 -14.05 8.31
N THR A 52 13.12 -13.93 9.64
CA THR A 52 14.29 -14.17 10.50
C THR A 52 14.75 -15.63 10.46
N LYS A 53 13.91 -16.53 9.91
CA LYS A 53 14.20 -17.95 9.72
C LYS A 53 14.71 -18.29 8.32
N GLY A 54 14.82 -17.31 7.43
CA GLY A 54 15.28 -17.50 6.06
C GLY A 54 14.18 -17.29 5.00
N ALA A 55 14.51 -17.64 3.76
CA ALA A 55 13.59 -17.59 2.64
C ALA A 55 12.45 -18.62 2.76
N ASP A 56 11.35 -18.36 2.05
CA ASP A 56 10.28 -19.31 1.78
C ASP A 56 10.06 -19.38 0.27
N ASP A 57 10.98 -20.07 -0.41
CA ASP A 57 11.04 -20.16 -1.88
C ASP A 57 9.85 -20.92 -2.49
N ASP A 58 9.07 -21.64 -1.66
CA ASP A 58 7.84 -22.29 -2.08
C ASP A 58 6.67 -21.30 -2.23
N ASN A 59 6.73 -20.16 -1.54
CA ASN A 59 5.66 -19.15 -1.53
C ASN A 59 6.08 -17.79 -2.07
N TRP A 60 7.38 -17.51 -2.16
CA TRP A 60 7.91 -16.24 -2.64
C TRP A 60 8.92 -16.46 -3.76
N LYS A 61 8.94 -15.51 -4.69
CA LYS A 61 9.93 -15.43 -5.76
C LYS A 61 10.63 -14.09 -5.71
N VAL A 62 11.96 -14.11 -5.80
CA VAL A 62 12.74 -12.89 -6.08
C VAL A 62 12.53 -12.51 -7.54
N THR A 63 11.93 -11.35 -7.79
CA THR A 63 11.61 -10.86 -9.13
C THR A 63 12.65 -9.87 -9.66
N ALA A 64 13.40 -9.23 -8.77
CA ALA A 64 14.51 -8.35 -9.09
C ALA A 64 15.54 -8.33 -7.96
N GLY A 65 16.82 -8.09 -8.31
CA GLY A 65 17.93 -7.98 -7.36
C GLY A 65 18.19 -9.26 -6.57
N ASP A 66 18.85 -9.10 -5.42
CA ASP A 66 19.19 -10.16 -4.47
C ASP A 66 18.65 -9.81 -3.08
N ILE A 67 18.16 -10.81 -2.35
CA ILE A 67 17.66 -10.67 -0.98
C ILE A 67 18.60 -11.40 -0.02
N SER A 68 19.06 -10.70 1.00
CA SER A 68 19.83 -11.31 2.10
C SER A 68 18.89 -11.65 3.25
N TYR A 69 19.06 -12.81 3.87
CA TYR A 69 18.26 -13.21 5.03
C TYR A 69 19.15 -13.26 6.26
N THR A 70 18.85 -12.45 7.27
CA THR A 70 19.61 -12.32 8.51
C THR A 70 18.73 -12.62 9.72
N SER A 71 19.28 -12.54 10.93
CA SER A 71 18.49 -12.68 12.15
C SER A 71 17.45 -11.56 12.34
N LYS A 72 17.52 -10.48 11.53
CA LYS A 72 16.55 -9.37 11.56
C LYS A 72 15.39 -9.57 10.57
N GLY A 73 15.55 -10.45 9.58
CA GLY A 73 14.57 -10.62 8.51
C GLY A 73 15.20 -10.67 7.13
N ALA A 74 14.36 -10.47 6.12
CA ALA A 74 14.79 -10.25 4.73
C ALA A 74 15.26 -8.81 4.56
N GLU A 75 16.47 -8.63 4.04
CA GLU A 75 17.11 -7.35 3.80
C GLU A 75 17.15 -7.04 2.30
N PHE A 76 16.52 -5.93 1.92
CA PHE A 76 16.43 -5.41 0.56
C PHE A 76 17.35 -4.20 0.49
N THR A 77 18.40 -4.25 -0.33
CA THR A 77 19.47 -3.24 -0.28
C THR A 77 19.75 -2.58 -1.63
N ILE A 78 19.77 -1.25 -1.65
CA ILE A 78 20.29 -0.44 -2.75
C ILE A 78 21.76 -0.13 -2.45
N ASN A 79 22.67 -0.65 -3.28
CA ASN A 79 24.10 -0.35 -3.22
C ASN A 79 24.51 0.68 -4.30
N LYS A 80 23.78 0.73 -5.42
CA LYS A 80 24.07 1.59 -6.58
C LYS A 80 22.80 1.87 -7.38
N ALA A 81 22.89 2.81 -8.32
CA ALA A 81 21.83 3.11 -9.28
C ALA A 81 21.36 1.84 -10.03
N GLY A 82 20.04 1.73 -10.21
CA GLY A 82 19.39 0.57 -10.82
C GLY A 82 19.16 -0.64 -9.90
N ASP A 83 19.67 -0.66 -8.66
CA ASP A 83 19.28 -1.69 -7.70
C ASP A 83 17.81 -1.47 -7.28
N ALA A 84 16.99 -2.51 -7.44
CA ALA A 84 15.58 -2.51 -7.04
C ALA A 84 15.13 -3.90 -6.52
N PRO A 85 15.76 -4.44 -5.46
CA PRO A 85 15.46 -5.78 -4.99
C PRO A 85 13.99 -5.92 -4.60
N THR A 86 13.33 -6.95 -5.10
CA THR A 86 11.89 -7.16 -4.96
C THR A 86 11.56 -8.66 -4.84
N ILE A 87 10.65 -8.99 -3.92
CA ILE A 87 9.99 -10.30 -3.86
C ILE A 87 8.51 -10.18 -4.19
N GLN A 88 7.96 -11.25 -4.72
CA GLN A 88 6.53 -11.39 -5.04
C GLN A 88 6.00 -12.73 -4.51
N SER A 89 4.80 -12.75 -3.95
CA SER A 89 4.13 -13.99 -3.58
C SER A 89 3.76 -14.80 -4.83
N GLN A 90 3.93 -16.12 -4.76
CA GLN A 90 3.54 -17.04 -5.84
C GLN A 90 2.03 -17.31 -5.86
N TRP A 91 1.32 -16.85 -4.83
CA TRP A 91 -0.12 -16.95 -4.68
C TRP A 91 -0.77 -15.56 -4.64
N TYR A 92 -2.07 -15.54 -4.93
CA TYR A 92 -2.96 -14.41 -4.80
C TYR A 92 -3.90 -14.62 -3.61
N ILE A 93 -4.39 -13.54 -3.02
CA ILE A 93 -5.54 -13.56 -2.10
C ILE A 93 -6.72 -12.83 -2.72
N PHE A 94 -7.92 -13.14 -2.26
CA PHE A 94 -9.12 -12.45 -2.68
C PHE A 94 -9.89 -11.98 -1.45
N PHE A 95 -9.76 -10.69 -1.16
CA PHE A 95 -10.12 -10.06 0.12
C PHE A 95 -9.42 -10.67 1.35
N GLY A 96 -9.45 -9.94 2.47
CA GLY A 96 -8.86 -10.30 3.76
C GLY A 96 -7.86 -9.28 4.27
N SER A 97 -6.69 -9.73 4.73
CA SER A 97 -5.69 -8.82 5.29
C SER A 97 -4.26 -9.26 5.04
N VAL A 98 -3.36 -8.30 4.88
CA VAL A 98 -1.91 -8.53 4.82
C VAL A 98 -1.23 -7.58 5.78
N SER A 99 -0.45 -8.12 6.70
CA SER A 99 0.36 -7.40 7.69
C SER A 99 1.83 -7.57 7.37
N PHE A 100 2.56 -6.46 7.31
CA PHE A 100 3.98 -6.35 7.05
C PHE A 100 4.67 -5.83 8.31
N ILE A 101 5.49 -6.67 8.95
CA ILE A 101 6.29 -6.28 10.10
C ILE A 101 7.66 -5.89 9.56
N MET A 102 7.94 -4.59 9.49
CA MET A 102 9.11 -4.10 8.77
C MET A 102 9.64 -2.75 9.29
N THR A 103 10.87 -2.45 8.88
CA THR A 103 11.52 -1.14 9.01
C THR A 103 11.92 -0.66 7.62
N ALA A 104 11.50 0.56 7.26
CA ALA A 104 11.78 1.15 5.96
C ALA A 104 13.26 1.56 5.82
N ALA A 105 13.72 1.69 4.57
CA ALA A 105 15.07 2.17 4.31
C ALA A 105 15.20 3.70 4.49
N PRO A 106 16.31 4.19 5.05
CA PRO A 106 16.62 5.62 5.06
C PRO A 106 17.21 6.07 3.72
N GLY A 107 17.30 7.40 3.55
CA GLY A 107 17.97 8.04 2.43
C GLY A 107 17.02 8.86 1.57
N THR A 108 17.41 10.10 1.23
CA THR A 108 16.68 10.92 0.27
C THR A 108 16.53 10.18 -1.05
N GLY A 109 15.33 10.20 -1.64
CA GLY A 109 15.05 9.54 -2.92
C GLY A 109 14.92 8.01 -2.84
N VAL A 110 15.14 7.40 -1.67
CA VAL A 110 14.96 5.95 -1.47
C VAL A 110 13.52 5.67 -1.09
N VAL A 111 12.92 4.69 -1.76
CA VAL A 111 11.53 4.30 -1.56
C VAL A 111 11.50 2.85 -1.11
N SER A 112 10.82 2.58 -0.01
CA SER A 112 10.41 1.22 0.39
C SER A 112 8.94 1.04 0.02
N SER A 113 8.56 -0.14 -0.45
CA SER A 113 7.22 -0.40 -1.01
C SER A 113 6.68 -1.75 -0.56
N ALA A 114 5.40 -1.79 -0.18
CA ALA A 114 4.65 -3.01 0.09
C ALA A 114 3.27 -2.92 -0.58
N ILE A 115 3.05 -3.75 -1.60
CA ILE A 115 2.00 -3.59 -2.61
C ILE A 115 1.16 -4.87 -2.68
N LEU A 116 -0.15 -4.74 -2.76
CA LEU A 116 -1.05 -5.75 -3.28
C LEU A 116 -1.39 -5.36 -4.71
N GLU A 117 -1.14 -6.24 -5.69
CA GLU A 117 -1.41 -5.97 -7.11
C GLU A 117 -2.07 -7.16 -7.80
N SER A 118 -3.09 -6.87 -8.60
CA SER A 118 -3.85 -7.83 -9.40
C SER A 118 -3.41 -7.83 -10.86
N ASP A 119 -3.85 -8.85 -11.59
CA ASP A 119 -3.57 -8.97 -13.03
C ASP A 119 -4.29 -7.92 -13.88
N ASP A 120 -5.38 -7.30 -13.39
CA ASP A 120 -6.01 -6.14 -14.04
C ASP A 120 -5.52 -4.77 -13.54
N LEU A 121 -4.49 -4.76 -12.67
CA LEU A 121 -3.89 -3.55 -12.10
C LEU A 121 -4.82 -2.78 -11.14
N ASP A 122 -5.77 -3.47 -10.49
CA ASP A 122 -6.17 -3.06 -9.14
C ASP A 122 -4.96 -3.18 -8.19
N GLU A 123 -4.73 -2.15 -7.36
CA GLU A 123 -3.54 -1.97 -6.54
C GLU A 123 -3.89 -1.32 -5.19
N ILE A 124 -3.23 -1.78 -4.12
CA ILE A 124 -3.25 -1.16 -2.78
C ILE A 124 -1.82 -1.17 -2.24
N ASP A 125 -1.28 -0.02 -1.87
CA ASP A 125 0.13 0.08 -1.48
C ASP A 125 0.37 0.86 -0.17
N TRP A 126 1.57 0.63 0.35
CA TRP A 126 2.29 1.48 1.28
C TRP A 126 3.61 1.90 0.63
N GLU A 127 3.94 3.19 0.74
CA GLU A 127 5.20 3.75 0.25
C GLU A 127 5.87 4.55 1.37
N TRP A 128 7.12 4.24 1.69
CA TRP A 128 7.93 4.99 2.65
C TRP A 128 9.04 5.73 1.92
N LEU A 129 9.09 7.04 2.09
CA LEU A 129 10.17 7.88 1.59
C LEU A 129 11.28 7.95 2.64
N GLY A 130 12.49 7.53 2.28
CA GLY A 130 13.62 7.41 3.20
C GLY A 130 14.13 8.74 3.77
N GLY A 131 13.70 9.88 3.20
CA GLY A 131 13.91 11.23 3.73
C GLY A 131 12.84 11.71 4.71
N GLU A 132 11.76 10.96 4.90
CA GLU A 132 10.58 11.37 5.68
C GLU A 132 10.29 10.38 6.83
N PRO A 133 11.04 10.45 7.94
CA PRO A 133 10.92 9.48 9.03
C PRO A 133 9.63 9.57 9.85
N ALA A 134 8.84 10.62 9.65
CA ALA A 134 7.62 10.88 10.39
C ALA A 134 6.33 10.56 9.59
N ASN A 135 6.47 9.89 8.44
CA ASN A 135 5.41 9.69 7.48
C ASN A 135 5.50 8.31 6.80
N VAL A 136 4.34 7.84 6.33
CA VAL A 136 4.20 6.80 5.32
C VAL A 136 3.05 7.19 4.41
N GLN A 137 3.16 6.90 3.13
CA GLN A 137 2.12 7.15 2.15
C GLN A 137 1.29 5.89 1.93
N THR A 138 0.01 6.11 1.67
CA THR A 138 -0.95 5.08 1.25
C THR A 138 -1.48 5.46 -0.11
N ASN A 139 -1.61 4.51 -1.02
CA ASN A 139 -2.19 4.76 -2.33
C ASN A 139 -2.98 3.55 -2.83
N TYR A 140 -3.76 3.79 -3.89
CA TYR A 140 -4.52 2.73 -4.55
C TYR A 140 -4.74 3.06 -6.02
N PHE A 141 -4.84 2.03 -6.84
CA PHE A 141 -5.24 2.14 -8.24
C PHE A 141 -6.35 1.14 -8.53
N GLY A 142 -7.25 1.52 -9.44
CA GLY A 142 -8.26 0.61 -9.94
C GLY A 142 -8.07 0.43 -11.43
N LYS A 143 -7.92 -0.81 -11.89
CA LYS A 143 -7.79 -1.19 -13.30
C LYS A 143 -6.68 -0.44 -14.05
N GLY A 144 -5.59 -0.12 -13.35
CA GLY A 144 -4.46 0.66 -13.87
C GLY A 144 -4.82 2.08 -14.30
N ASN A 145 -5.96 2.61 -13.86
CA ASN A 145 -6.42 3.94 -14.24
C ASN A 145 -5.54 4.99 -13.57
N THR A 146 -4.69 5.72 -14.30
CA THR A 146 -3.83 6.78 -13.76
C THR A 146 -4.30 8.19 -14.12
N THR A 147 -5.58 8.36 -14.50
CA THR A 147 -6.12 9.64 -14.98
C THR A 147 -6.14 10.74 -13.93
N THR A 148 -6.12 10.37 -12.65
CA THR A 148 -6.10 11.30 -11.51
C THR A 148 -4.95 10.95 -10.56
N HIS A 149 -4.49 11.95 -9.81
CA HIS A 149 -3.40 11.85 -8.83
C HIS A 149 -3.90 12.21 -7.40
N ASP A 150 -5.15 11.87 -7.10
CA ASP A 150 -5.87 12.25 -5.88
C ASP A 150 -5.98 11.13 -4.83
N ARG A 151 -5.19 10.06 -5.02
CA ARG A 151 -5.35 8.79 -4.30
C ARG A 151 -4.28 8.58 -3.24
N GLU A 152 -3.14 9.23 -3.39
CA GLU A 152 -2.10 9.26 -2.37
C GLU A 152 -2.61 10.00 -1.14
N ALA A 153 -2.33 9.46 0.05
CA ALA A 153 -2.55 10.15 1.30
C ALA A 153 -1.46 9.78 2.32
N ASP A 154 -0.98 10.81 3.03
CA ASP A 154 -0.03 10.69 4.11
C ASP A 154 -0.68 10.14 5.39
N ALA A 155 0.06 9.28 6.08
CA ALA A 155 -0.24 8.81 7.42
C ALA A 155 0.95 9.06 8.35
N ALA A 156 0.73 9.87 9.39
CA ALA A 156 1.77 10.19 10.35
C ALA A 156 2.19 8.95 11.16
N VAL A 157 3.46 8.57 11.06
CA VAL A 157 4.07 7.45 11.79
C VAL A 157 5.45 7.87 12.24
N THR A 158 5.77 7.70 13.51
CA THR A 158 7.07 8.14 14.04
C THR A 158 8.14 7.10 13.80
N ASP A 159 9.27 7.52 13.22
CA ASP A 159 10.51 6.76 13.11
C ASP A 159 10.43 5.52 12.21
N THR A 160 9.86 5.67 11.00
CA THR A 160 9.62 4.56 10.06
C THR A 160 10.89 3.84 9.59
N GLN A 161 12.06 4.50 9.63
CA GLN A 161 13.36 3.91 9.27
C GLN A 161 14.21 3.48 10.48
N GLY A 162 13.82 3.85 11.71
CA GLY A 162 14.53 3.47 12.94
C GLY A 162 13.80 2.42 13.77
N THR A 163 12.48 2.31 13.60
CA THR A 163 11.61 1.43 14.38
C THR A 163 10.87 0.44 13.47
N THR A 164 10.71 -0.80 13.95
CA THR A 164 9.88 -1.80 13.29
C THR A 164 8.42 -1.59 13.68
N HIS A 165 7.56 -1.48 12.67
CA HIS A 165 6.12 -1.31 12.84
C HIS A 165 5.37 -2.45 12.16
N ASN A 166 4.12 -2.68 12.59
CA ASN A 166 3.17 -3.52 11.88
C ASN A 166 2.28 -2.67 10.97
N TYR A 167 2.48 -2.78 9.66
CA TYR A 167 1.65 -2.13 8.65
C TYR A 167 0.66 -3.13 8.08
N THR A 168 -0.63 -2.87 8.24
CA THR A 168 -1.67 -3.80 7.80
C THR A 168 -2.58 -3.16 6.76
N ILE A 169 -2.81 -3.87 5.66
CA ILE A 169 -3.91 -3.62 4.74
C ILE A 169 -5.03 -4.59 5.11
N HIS A 170 -6.20 -4.06 5.45
CA HIS A 170 -7.43 -4.82 5.61
C HIS A 170 -8.38 -4.47 4.47
N TRP A 171 -8.66 -5.43 3.59
CA TRP A 171 -9.27 -5.22 2.29
C TRP A 171 -10.49 -6.11 2.14
N THR A 172 -11.67 -5.50 2.02
CA THR A 172 -12.96 -6.18 1.89
C THR A 172 -13.68 -5.70 0.63
N SER A 173 -14.84 -6.27 0.30
CA SER A 173 -15.68 -5.74 -0.79
C SER A 173 -16.19 -4.32 -0.53
N ASP A 174 -16.31 -3.94 0.75
CA ASP A 174 -16.97 -2.70 1.14
C ASP A 174 -15.98 -1.55 1.38
N SER A 175 -14.80 -1.87 1.91
CA SER A 175 -13.76 -0.89 2.22
C SER A 175 -12.36 -1.49 2.38
N THR A 176 -11.36 -0.64 2.12
CA THR A 176 -9.94 -0.89 2.41
C THR A 176 -9.53 0.00 3.57
N SER A 177 -8.92 -0.57 4.60
CA SER A 177 -8.34 0.17 5.70
C SER A 177 -6.85 -0.11 5.83
N TRP A 178 -6.08 0.95 6.01
CA TRP A 178 -4.66 0.92 6.30
C TRP A 178 -4.49 1.13 7.80
N LEU A 179 -3.69 0.27 8.43
CA LEU A 179 -3.41 0.30 9.85
C LEU A 179 -1.91 0.33 10.13
N VAL A 180 -1.52 1.05 11.17
CA VAL A 180 -0.18 1.06 11.74
C VAL A 180 -0.28 0.68 13.21
N ASP A 181 0.41 -0.37 13.61
CA ASP A 181 0.40 -0.91 14.97
C ASP A 181 -1.05 -1.08 15.50
N ASP A 182 -1.87 -1.76 14.69
CA ASP A 182 -3.29 -2.06 14.91
C ASP A 182 -4.23 -0.83 14.97
N LYS A 183 -3.75 0.36 14.61
CA LYS A 183 -4.57 1.59 14.55
C LYS A 183 -4.87 1.96 13.11
N VAL A 184 -6.14 2.11 12.77
CA VAL A 184 -6.57 2.60 11.45
C VAL A 184 -6.08 4.04 11.25
N VAL A 185 -5.31 4.25 10.19
CA VAL A 185 -4.81 5.58 9.77
C VAL A 185 -5.54 6.11 8.53
N ARG A 186 -6.11 5.22 7.72
CA ARG A 186 -6.92 5.56 6.55
C ARG A 186 -7.98 4.48 6.29
N THR A 187 -9.14 4.90 5.80
CA THR A 187 -10.14 4.00 5.21
C THR A 187 -10.62 4.59 3.88
N LEU A 188 -10.63 3.76 2.85
CA LEU A 188 -11.25 4.01 1.55
C LEU A 188 -12.55 3.21 1.48
N GLN A 189 -13.70 3.88 1.34
CA GLN A 189 -14.95 3.18 1.06
C GLN A 189 -15.04 2.85 -0.43
N PHE A 190 -15.71 1.75 -0.77
CA PHE A 190 -15.97 1.35 -2.16
C PHE A 190 -16.51 2.51 -3.01
N ALA A 191 -17.50 3.24 -2.48
CA ALA A 191 -18.14 4.34 -3.19
C ALA A 191 -17.23 5.57 -3.42
N ASP A 192 -16.21 5.76 -2.58
CA ASP A 192 -15.28 6.89 -2.70
C ASP A 192 -14.31 6.69 -3.87
N ALA A 193 -14.07 5.44 -4.27
CA ALA A 193 -13.22 5.09 -5.40
C ALA A 193 -13.97 5.18 -6.74
N ASN A 194 -14.37 6.41 -7.10
CA ASN A 194 -15.14 6.70 -8.31
C ASN A 194 -16.45 5.89 -8.42
N GLY A 195 -17.23 5.84 -7.33
CA GLY A 195 -18.46 5.06 -7.26
C GLY A 195 -18.24 3.55 -7.33
N GLY A 196 -17.02 3.08 -7.03
CA GLY A 196 -16.64 1.67 -7.06
C GLY A 196 -15.88 1.23 -8.31
N SER A 197 -15.87 2.03 -9.38
CA SER A 197 -15.22 1.62 -10.62
C SER A 197 -13.70 1.48 -10.50
N ASN A 198 -13.11 2.26 -9.59
CA ASN A 198 -11.67 2.25 -9.31
C ASN A 198 -11.36 1.63 -7.94
N TYR A 199 -12.33 0.98 -7.30
CA TYR A 199 -12.07 0.28 -6.04
C TYR A 199 -11.32 -1.03 -6.33
N PRO A 200 -10.18 -1.29 -5.67
CA PRO A 200 -9.47 -2.56 -5.80
C PRO A 200 -10.35 -3.72 -5.35
N GLN A 201 -10.63 -4.65 -6.25
CA GLN A 201 -11.68 -5.66 -6.04
C GLN A 201 -11.40 -6.99 -6.73
N THR A 202 -10.20 -7.19 -7.27
CA THR A 202 -9.80 -8.43 -7.95
C THR A 202 -8.66 -9.10 -7.18
N PRO A 203 -8.42 -10.42 -7.32
CA PRO A 203 -7.40 -11.13 -6.56
C PRO A 203 -6.02 -10.48 -6.74
N MET A 204 -5.28 -10.33 -5.64
CA MET A 204 -3.98 -9.65 -5.64
C MET A 204 -2.88 -10.55 -5.08
N ASN A 205 -1.73 -10.54 -5.75
CA ASN A 205 -0.47 -11.02 -5.18
C ASN A 205 0.15 -9.91 -4.31
N VAL A 206 1.15 -10.27 -3.50
CA VAL A 206 1.87 -9.35 -2.63
C VAL A 206 3.26 -9.11 -3.19
N ARG A 207 3.68 -7.85 -3.31
CA ARG A 207 5.01 -7.44 -3.78
C ARG A 207 5.67 -6.56 -2.73
N ILE A 208 6.93 -6.83 -2.43
CA ILE A 208 7.67 -6.10 -1.39
C ILE A 208 9.06 -5.80 -1.92
N GLY A 209 9.50 -4.56 -1.82
CA GLY A 209 10.81 -4.17 -2.32
C GLY A 209 11.23 -2.76 -1.96
N ILE A 210 12.40 -2.40 -2.44
CA ILE A 210 13.01 -1.08 -2.28
C ILE A 210 13.54 -0.62 -3.65
N TRP A 211 13.46 0.67 -3.94
CA TRP A 211 13.96 1.26 -5.18
C TRP A 211 14.34 2.73 -4.98
N ALA A 212 15.09 3.30 -5.93
CA ALA A 212 15.49 4.70 -5.90
C ALA A 212 14.54 5.54 -6.76
N GLY A 213 13.49 6.10 -6.15
CA GLY A 213 12.61 7.09 -6.79
C GLY A 213 13.36 8.37 -7.18
N GLY A 214 14.40 8.72 -6.43
CA GLY A 214 15.35 9.79 -6.72
C GLY A 214 16.49 9.44 -7.69
N ASP A 215 16.45 8.32 -8.41
CA ASP A 215 17.47 8.04 -9.44
C ASP A 215 17.46 9.17 -10.49
N PRO A 216 18.61 9.79 -10.85
CA PRO A 216 18.67 10.88 -11.82
C PRO A 216 18.14 10.55 -13.22
N ASN A 217 17.96 9.26 -13.53
CA ASN A 217 17.36 8.82 -14.80
C ASN A 217 15.82 8.78 -14.77
N ASN A 218 15.21 8.98 -13.61
CA ASN A 218 13.77 8.98 -13.45
C ASN A 218 13.14 10.30 -13.94
N ALA A 219 11.82 10.31 -14.09
CA ALA A 219 11.09 11.53 -14.39
C ALA A 219 11.21 12.53 -13.22
N GLU A 220 11.35 13.82 -13.52
CA GLU A 220 11.48 14.90 -12.52
C GLU A 220 10.41 14.83 -11.43
N GLY A 221 9.15 14.60 -11.81
CA GLY A 221 8.06 14.49 -10.83
C GLY A 221 8.19 13.30 -9.88
N THR A 222 8.81 12.20 -10.32
CA THR A 222 9.11 11.05 -9.44
C THR A 222 10.26 11.36 -8.49
N ILE A 223 11.29 12.07 -8.96
CA ILE A 223 12.42 12.50 -8.13
C ILE A 223 11.92 13.49 -7.07
N GLU A 224 11.09 14.46 -7.47
CA GLU A 224 10.47 15.43 -6.57
C GLU A 224 9.60 14.75 -5.52
N TRP A 225 8.71 13.84 -5.96
CA TRP A 225 7.87 13.03 -5.06
C TRP A 225 8.70 12.21 -4.06
N ALA A 226 9.80 11.58 -4.50
CA ALA A 226 10.67 10.81 -3.63
C ALA A 226 11.51 11.66 -2.65
N GLY A 227 11.34 12.99 -2.66
CA GLY A 227 12.02 13.93 -1.78
C GLY A 227 13.37 14.43 -2.30
N GLY A 228 13.73 14.14 -3.56
CA GLY A 228 14.95 14.59 -4.23
C GLY A 228 15.85 13.45 -4.73
N GLU A 229 16.99 13.82 -5.33
CA GLU A 229 17.92 12.85 -5.90
C GLU A 229 18.56 11.92 -4.84
N THR A 230 18.69 10.64 -5.20
CA THR A 230 19.32 9.62 -4.37
C THR A 230 20.85 9.76 -4.39
N ASP A 231 21.44 9.92 -3.20
CA ASP A 231 22.90 9.99 -3.05
C ASP A 231 23.51 8.59 -2.87
N TYR A 232 23.86 7.92 -3.96
CA TYR A 232 24.47 6.59 -3.90
C TYR A 232 25.84 6.55 -3.21
N SER A 233 26.51 7.69 -2.97
CA SER A 233 27.77 7.70 -2.20
C SER A 233 27.58 7.40 -0.71
N LYS A 234 26.34 7.52 -0.22
CA LYS A 234 25.93 7.15 1.14
C LYS A 234 25.28 5.76 1.23
N ALA A 235 25.19 5.04 0.11
CA ALA A 235 24.79 3.64 0.10
C ALA A 235 25.76 2.79 0.98
N PRO A 236 25.31 1.65 1.53
CA PRO A 236 24.03 0.98 1.27
C PRO A 236 22.83 1.61 1.98
N TYR A 237 21.66 1.51 1.33
CA TYR A 237 20.35 1.77 1.93
C TYR A 237 19.56 0.47 2.01
N THR A 238 19.07 0.11 3.20
CA THR A 238 18.47 -1.21 3.43
C THR A 238 17.11 -1.11 4.12
N MET A 239 16.11 -1.76 3.53
CA MET A 239 14.81 -2.04 4.12
C MET A 239 14.85 -3.45 4.74
N VAL A 240 14.19 -3.64 5.89
CA VAL A 240 14.14 -4.93 6.59
C VAL A 240 12.70 -5.38 6.76
N LEU A 241 12.36 -6.56 6.23
CA LEU A 241 11.08 -7.24 6.44
C LEU A 241 11.29 -8.40 7.42
N GLU A 242 10.72 -8.28 8.61
CA GLU A 242 10.80 -9.34 9.63
C GLU A 242 9.80 -10.45 9.34
N LYS A 243 8.55 -10.09 9.05
CA LYS A 243 7.45 -11.05 9.00
C LYS A 243 6.31 -10.57 8.11
N VAL A 244 5.63 -11.52 7.47
CA VAL A 244 4.35 -11.29 6.79
C VAL A 244 3.28 -12.19 7.41
N GLU A 245 2.11 -11.61 7.69
CA GLU A 245 0.91 -12.34 8.12
C GLU A 245 -0.24 -12.05 7.16
N VAL A 246 -0.93 -13.09 6.72
CA VAL A 246 -1.96 -13.00 5.69
C VAL A 246 -3.20 -13.74 6.15
N ARG A 247 -4.36 -13.12 5.92
CA ARG A 247 -5.67 -13.77 5.97
C ARG A 247 -6.30 -13.67 4.61
N ASN A 248 -6.68 -14.81 4.05
CA ASN A 248 -7.44 -14.90 2.81
C ASN A 248 -8.90 -15.20 3.13
N GLU A 249 -9.80 -14.31 2.75
CA GLU A 249 -11.24 -14.51 3.00
C GLU A 249 -11.87 -15.54 2.07
N ASN A 250 -11.29 -15.72 0.88
CA ASN A 250 -11.81 -16.63 -0.14
C ASN A 250 -10.74 -17.66 -0.54
N PRO A 251 -10.30 -18.55 0.37
CA PRO A 251 -9.28 -19.55 0.07
C PRO A 251 -9.75 -20.53 -1.01
N GLY A 252 -8.83 -20.91 -1.89
CA GLY A 252 -9.05 -21.83 -2.99
C GLY A 252 -7.75 -22.29 -3.64
N SER A 253 -7.83 -23.17 -4.61
CA SER A 253 -6.69 -23.56 -5.45
C SER A 253 -6.41 -22.58 -6.61
N SER A 254 -7.41 -21.87 -7.11
CA SER A 254 -7.23 -20.88 -8.19
C SER A 254 -8.33 -19.81 -8.22
N TYR A 255 -8.01 -18.66 -8.82
CA TYR A 255 -8.96 -17.63 -9.20
C TYR A 255 -8.94 -17.41 -10.71
N SER A 256 -10.10 -17.27 -11.34
CA SER A 256 -10.18 -16.88 -12.75
C SER A 256 -11.23 -15.81 -12.96
N TYR A 257 -11.02 -14.95 -13.95
CA TYR A 257 -11.97 -13.94 -14.37
C TYR A 257 -13.04 -14.60 -15.26
N GLY A 258 -14.29 -14.59 -14.80
CA GLY A 258 -15.44 -15.17 -15.51
C GLY A 258 -15.92 -14.32 -16.69
N ASP A 259 -15.54 -13.05 -16.72
CA ASP A 259 -15.75 -12.11 -17.80
C ASP A 259 -14.61 -11.06 -17.85
N MET A 260 -14.75 -10.01 -18.66
CA MET A 260 -13.74 -8.97 -18.87
C MET A 260 -14.06 -7.66 -18.12
N THR A 261 -14.97 -7.69 -17.14
CA THR A 261 -15.43 -6.47 -16.45
C THR A 261 -14.43 -5.96 -15.40
N GLY A 262 -13.61 -6.85 -14.84
CA GLY A 262 -12.79 -6.55 -13.66
C GLY A 262 -13.62 -6.28 -12.40
N GLY A 263 -14.88 -6.73 -12.37
CA GLY A 263 -15.71 -6.69 -11.16
C GLY A 263 -15.45 -7.91 -10.28
N PHE A 264 -15.51 -7.75 -8.96
CA PHE A 264 -15.28 -8.87 -8.03
C PHE A 264 -16.31 -10.00 -8.19
N GLU A 265 -17.52 -9.70 -8.66
CA GLU A 265 -18.56 -10.69 -8.95
C GLU A 265 -18.18 -11.63 -10.10
N SER A 266 -17.28 -11.19 -11.00
CA SER A 266 -16.78 -12.00 -12.11
C SER A 266 -15.79 -13.08 -11.66
N ILE A 267 -15.23 -12.96 -10.45
CA ILE A 267 -14.19 -13.86 -9.98
C ILE A 267 -14.76 -15.24 -9.63
N VAL A 268 -14.17 -16.27 -10.25
CA VAL A 268 -14.52 -17.68 -10.07
C VAL A 268 -13.41 -18.36 -9.29
N THR A 269 -13.74 -18.98 -8.15
CA THR A 269 -12.79 -19.75 -7.33
C THR A 269 -12.92 -21.24 -7.66
N ASP A 270 -11.81 -21.92 -7.96
CA ASP A 270 -11.76 -23.38 -8.21
C ASP A 270 -12.67 -23.87 -9.36
N GLY A 271 -12.94 -23.01 -10.34
CA GLY A 271 -13.88 -23.31 -11.41
C GLY A 271 -15.33 -23.52 -10.93
N LYS A 272 -15.64 -23.16 -9.68
CA LYS A 272 -17.00 -23.09 -9.13
C LYS A 272 -17.40 -21.63 -9.11
N GLY A 273 -18.52 -21.29 -9.77
CA GLY A 273 -19.03 -19.91 -9.86
C GLY A 273 -19.09 -19.20 -8.50
N SER A 274 -18.95 -17.88 -8.54
CA SER A 274 -18.69 -16.96 -7.43
C SER A 274 -19.48 -17.28 -6.15
N ASN A 275 -18.75 -17.54 -5.06
CA ASN A 275 -19.28 -17.50 -3.69
C ASN A 275 -18.47 -16.48 -2.89
N ALA A 276 -18.46 -15.22 -3.35
CA ALA A 276 -18.17 -14.11 -2.44
C ALA A 276 -19.27 -14.13 -1.38
N LYS A 277 -18.90 -14.54 -0.16
CA LYS A 277 -19.84 -14.90 0.91
C LYS A 277 -20.71 -13.69 1.28
N LYS A 278 -21.98 -13.70 0.87
CA LYS A 278 -23.01 -12.86 1.48
C LYS A 278 -23.24 -13.37 2.90
N SER A 279 -23.10 -12.49 3.89
CA SER A 279 -23.37 -12.70 5.31
C SER A 279 -24.50 -13.72 5.57
N ASP A 280 -24.18 -14.70 6.42
CA ASP A 280 -25.00 -15.86 6.76
C ASP A 280 -26.44 -15.48 7.17
N THR A 281 -27.43 -16.11 6.54
CA THR A 281 -28.72 -16.41 7.18
C THR A 281 -28.98 -17.89 7.00
N GLU A 282 -29.30 -18.53 8.12
CA GLU A 282 -29.25 -19.97 8.36
C GLU A 282 -29.88 -20.88 7.30
N GLU A 283 -29.22 -22.03 7.15
CA GLU A 283 -29.59 -23.19 6.36
C GLU A 283 -30.74 -23.96 7.02
N GLY A 284 -31.94 -23.90 6.43
CA GLY A 284 -33.09 -24.75 6.74
C GLY A 284 -33.33 -25.79 5.64
N THR A 285 -32.65 -26.92 5.75
CA THR A 285 -32.97 -28.28 5.27
C THR A 285 -33.84 -28.49 4.02
N LYS A 286 -33.26 -29.13 2.99
CA LYS A 286 -33.93 -29.74 1.82
C LYS A 286 -34.97 -30.81 2.21
N SER A 287 -36.10 -30.88 1.49
CA SER A 287 -36.48 -32.10 0.73
C SER A 287 -37.71 -31.94 -0.18
N SER A 288 -37.50 -32.38 -1.43
CA SER A 288 -38.41 -33.02 -2.42
C SER A 288 -39.82 -32.50 -2.73
N SER A 289 -39.99 -32.24 -4.03
CA SER A 289 -41.25 -32.05 -4.76
C SER A 289 -41.99 -33.37 -4.99
N ALA A 290 -43.29 -33.40 -4.71
CA ALA A 290 -44.25 -34.28 -5.37
C ALA A 290 -45.61 -33.57 -5.48
N SER A 291 -46.15 -33.59 -6.71
CA SER A 291 -47.42 -32.99 -7.11
C SER A 291 -48.62 -33.79 -6.61
N GLY A 292 -49.65 -33.09 -6.15
CA GLY A 292 -50.96 -33.65 -5.81
C GLY A 292 -51.98 -32.54 -5.59
N SER A 293 -52.85 -32.33 -6.58
CA SER A 293 -53.95 -31.36 -6.59
C SER A 293 -55.19 -31.94 -5.93
N ALA A 294 -55.89 -31.15 -5.09
CA ALA A 294 -57.36 -30.97 -5.06
C ALA A 294 -57.86 -30.27 -3.77
N THR A 295 -58.51 -29.10 -3.94
CA THR A 295 -59.79 -28.60 -3.34
C THR A 295 -60.17 -28.94 -1.88
N ALA A 296 -60.71 -28.09 -1.00
CA ALA A 296 -61.49 -26.85 -1.13
C ALA A 296 -61.64 -26.14 0.25
N SER A 297 -62.01 -24.85 0.16
CA SER A 297 -62.97 -24.13 1.03
C SER A 297 -62.59 -23.61 2.43
N ALA A 298 -62.35 -22.30 2.44
CA ALA A 298 -63.18 -21.26 3.06
C ALA A 298 -63.08 -20.89 4.56
N SER A 299 -62.93 -19.56 4.72
CA SER A 299 -63.56 -18.67 5.71
C SER A 299 -62.90 -18.49 7.08
N GLY A 300 -62.61 -17.23 7.43
CA GLY A 300 -62.78 -16.75 8.80
C GLY A 300 -61.78 -15.71 9.26
N SER A 301 -62.27 -14.48 9.41
CA SER A 301 -61.57 -13.24 9.75
C SER A 301 -60.97 -13.14 11.17
N ALA A 302 -60.12 -12.11 11.30
CA ALA A 302 -59.94 -11.20 12.45
C ALA A 302 -58.78 -11.46 13.44
N SER A 303 -57.93 -10.42 13.54
CA SER A 303 -56.97 -10.08 14.60
C SER A 303 -57.70 -9.43 15.81
N PRO A 304 -57.06 -8.98 16.93
CA PRO A 304 -55.65 -9.08 17.35
C PRO A 304 -55.42 -9.41 18.86
N SER A 305 -54.14 -9.43 19.24
CA SER A 305 -53.55 -9.13 20.57
C SER A 305 -53.57 -10.19 21.68
N ALA A 306 -52.36 -10.65 22.05
CA ALA A 306 -51.97 -10.80 23.46
C ALA A 306 -50.43 -10.86 23.59
N THR A 307 -49.90 -9.93 24.37
CA THR A 307 -48.57 -9.92 24.98
C THR A 307 -48.40 -11.06 25.97
N VAL A 308 -47.25 -11.76 25.97
CA VAL A 308 -46.79 -12.54 27.12
C VAL A 308 -45.26 -12.51 27.21
N ASN A 309 -44.76 -11.96 28.32
CA ASN A 309 -43.40 -12.10 28.83
C ASN A 309 -43.29 -13.38 29.67
N VAL A 310 -42.27 -14.22 29.44
CA VAL A 310 -41.56 -15.11 30.41
C VAL A 310 -40.20 -15.43 29.74
N ALA A 311 -39.05 -14.88 30.15
CA ALA A 311 -38.20 -15.16 31.32
C ALA A 311 -37.48 -16.53 31.33
N GLY A 312 -36.13 -16.48 31.30
CA GLY A 312 -35.17 -17.55 31.59
C GLY A 312 -34.54 -18.19 30.34
N GLY A 313 -33.22 -18.22 30.10
CA GLY A 313 -32.03 -17.87 30.88
C GLY A 313 -30.86 -18.80 30.46
N VAL A 314 -29.62 -18.29 30.58
CA VAL A 314 -28.30 -18.96 30.40
C VAL A 314 -27.85 -19.12 28.94
N GLY A 315 -26.66 -18.73 28.46
CA GLY A 315 -25.40 -18.17 28.98
C GLY A 315 -24.38 -18.29 27.80
N GLY A 316 -23.26 -17.56 27.67
CA GLY A 316 -22.62 -16.54 28.48
C GLY A 316 -21.59 -15.75 27.65
N GLU A 317 -21.27 -14.56 28.16
CA GLU A 317 -20.19 -13.65 27.76
C GLU A 317 -18.80 -14.22 28.07
N TRP A 318 -17.79 -13.81 27.29
CA TRP A 318 -16.46 -13.49 27.82
C TRP A 318 -15.87 -12.29 27.08
N ALA A 319 -15.73 -11.17 27.80
CA ALA A 319 -14.90 -10.03 27.46
C ALA A 319 -14.07 -9.60 28.68
N SER A 320 -12.81 -9.26 28.40
CA SER A 320 -11.85 -8.44 29.16
C SER A 320 -11.16 -8.98 30.42
N ALA A 321 -9.83 -8.82 30.41
CA ALA A 321 -9.02 -8.60 31.60
C ALA A 321 -8.12 -7.37 31.40
N ILE A 322 -8.49 -6.26 32.03
CA ILE A 322 -7.60 -5.12 32.34
C ILE A 322 -7.62 -5.00 33.86
N SER A 323 -6.46 -5.15 34.49
CA SER A 323 -6.28 -4.94 35.93
C SER A 323 -5.60 -3.60 36.15
N ASN A 324 -6.34 -2.67 36.77
CA ASN A 324 -5.81 -1.42 37.30
C ASN A 324 -5.69 -1.56 38.84
N SER A 325 -4.53 -1.19 39.40
CA SER A 325 -4.36 -1.06 40.85
C SER A 325 -4.17 0.41 41.21
N THR A 326 -4.92 0.86 42.22
CA THR A 326 -4.92 2.23 42.74
C THR A 326 -4.15 2.30 44.05
N GLY A 327 -3.31 3.33 44.20
CA GLY A 327 -2.77 3.81 45.46
C GLY A 327 -2.45 5.31 45.37
N ALA A 328 -3.23 6.13 46.08
CA ALA A 328 -3.02 7.57 46.30
C ALA A 328 -1.92 7.80 47.38
N SER A 329 -1.31 8.95 47.66
CA SER A 329 -1.38 10.37 47.26
C SER A 329 -0.04 11.02 47.69
N THR A 330 0.35 12.18 47.14
CA THR A 330 0.74 13.38 47.92
C THR A 330 1.11 14.55 47.00
N THR A 331 0.56 15.70 47.34
CA THR A 331 0.81 17.05 46.81
C THR A 331 2.19 17.58 47.18
N ALA A 332 2.89 18.23 46.23
CA ALA A 332 3.74 19.41 46.48
C ALA A 332 4.00 20.19 45.18
N SER A 333 3.99 21.50 45.31
CA SER A 333 3.96 22.54 44.28
C SER A 333 5.34 23.16 44.03
N MET A 334 5.47 23.84 42.87
CA MET A 334 6.46 24.89 42.52
C MET A 334 7.93 24.41 42.31
N ALA A 335 8.76 24.97 41.43
CA ALA A 335 8.72 26.26 40.74
C ALA A 335 9.48 26.19 39.39
N THR A 336 9.06 27.07 38.48
CA THR A 336 9.84 27.61 37.37
C THR A 336 11.07 28.38 37.87
N SER A 337 12.19 28.27 37.17
CA SER A 337 13.29 29.23 37.29
C SER A 337 13.95 29.44 35.93
N ALA A 338 13.72 30.62 35.38
CA ALA A 338 14.55 31.24 34.35
C ALA A 338 15.15 32.54 34.90
N SER A 339 16.39 32.79 34.47
CA SER A 339 17.08 34.08 34.39
C SER A 339 17.80 34.61 35.62
N ALA A 340 19.13 34.79 35.49
CA ALA A 340 19.80 36.09 35.64
C ALA A 340 21.29 36.04 35.22
N THR A 341 21.59 36.79 34.14
CA THR A 341 22.68 37.78 33.95
C THR A 341 24.14 37.50 34.35
N GLY A 342 25.04 37.80 33.40
CA GLY A 342 26.44 38.11 33.66
C GLY A 342 27.22 38.52 32.40
N SER A 343 27.26 39.82 32.12
CA SER A 343 28.02 40.48 31.03
C SER A 343 29.55 40.37 31.19
N ALA A 344 30.30 40.40 30.07
CA ALA A 344 31.21 41.50 29.69
C ALA A 344 32.28 41.10 28.65
N THR A 345 32.38 41.93 27.59
CA THR A 345 33.59 42.45 26.89
C THR A 345 34.63 41.49 26.29
N GLY A 346 35.16 41.66 25.07
CA GLY A 346 35.03 42.72 24.05
C GLY A 346 36.05 42.51 22.91
N SER A 347 35.84 43.25 21.79
CA SER A 347 36.80 43.74 20.78
C SER A 347 37.71 42.71 20.04
N ALA A 348 38.07 42.82 18.75
CA ALA A 348 38.08 43.92 17.79
C ALA A 348 38.09 43.36 16.35
N ALA A 349 37.79 44.26 15.41
CA ALA A 349 37.86 44.12 13.97
C ALA A 349 39.28 43.94 13.41
N ALA A 350 39.40 43.39 12.20
CA ALA A 350 40.15 43.99 11.10
C ALA A 350 39.83 43.30 9.77
N ALA A 351 39.76 44.12 8.73
CA ALA A 351 39.48 43.79 7.34
C ALA A 351 40.78 43.65 6.52
N GLU A 352 40.57 43.50 5.20
CA GLU A 352 41.50 43.59 4.05
C GLU A 352 42.07 42.24 3.58
N ASN A 353 41.69 41.70 2.42
CA ASN A 353 41.69 42.18 1.01
C ASN A 353 43.03 41.93 0.29
N THR A 354 42.89 41.58 -0.99
CA THR A 354 43.82 41.53 -2.14
C THR A 354 44.03 40.12 -2.74
N ASN A 355 43.46 39.86 -3.92
CA ASN A 355 43.96 40.13 -5.30
C ASN A 355 44.76 38.90 -5.80
N SER A 356 44.74 38.41 -7.06
CA SER A 356 44.34 38.94 -8.36
C SER A 356 44.41 37.83 -9.43
N GLY A 357 43.77 38.04 -10.60
CA GLY A 357 44.17 37.50 -11.92
C GLY A 357 43.29 36.37 -12.50
N ALA A 358 42.39 36.62 -13.47
CA ALA A 358 42.63 36.77 -14.93
C ALA A 358 43.14 35.45 -15.58
N MET A 359 42.62 34.89 -16.67
CA MET A 359 42.11 35.50 -17.91
C MET A 359 41.51 34.40 -18.84
N ALA A 360 40.53 34.78 -19.69
CA ALA A 360 40.24 34.27 -21.05
C ALA A 360 39.88 32.78 -21.28
N SER A 361 39.17 32.32 -22.33
CA SER A 361 38.21 32.83 -23.33
C SER A 361 37.95 31.64 -24.30
N LYS A 362 36.83 31.66 -25.03
CA LYS A 362 36.43 30.77 -26.16
C LYS A 362 35.89 29.39 -25.73
N GLY A 363 34.87 28.82 -26.34
CA GLY A 363 34.18 29.11 -27.60
C GLY A 363 33.65 27.78 -28.14
N LEU A 364 32.46 27.82 -28.75
CA LEU A 364 31.64 26.70 -29.23
C LEU A 364 32.39 25.62 -30.05
N GLY A 365 31.88 24.39 -30.00
CA GLY A 365 32.12 23.36 -31.01
C GLY A 365 31.46 22.04 -30.67
N GLY A 366 30.33 21.74 -31.32
CA GLY A 366 29.56 20.51 -31.12
C GLY A 366 30.16 19.27 -31.80
N SER A 367 29.72 18.11 -31.31
CA SER A 367 29.74 16.76 -31.93
C SER A 367 29.43 15.78 -30.79
N LEU A 368 28.76 14.66 -30.94
CA LEU A 368 28.12 13.97 -32.06
C LEU A 368 27.32 12.89 -31.34
N LEU A 369 26.00 12.91 -31.48
CA LEU A 369 25.12 11.93 -30.87
C LEU A 369 25.31 10.59 -31.60
N VAL A 370 25.99 9.63 -30.96
CA VAL A 370 26.02 8.23 -31.41
C VAL A 370 25.01 7.48 -30.57
N LEU A 371 23.76 7.42 -31.06
CA LEU A 371 22.76 6.46 -30.59
C LEU A 371 23.15 5.08 -31.12
N VAL A 372 23.69 4.23 -30.25
CA VAL A 372 23.60 2.79 -30.44
C VAL A 372 22.33 2.35 -29.73
N GLY A 373 21.25 2.22 -30.50
CA GLY A 373 20.02 1.61 -30.03
C GLY A 373 20.24 0.10 -29.82
N ALA A 374 19.98 -0.37 -28.61
CA ALA A 374 19.68 -1.77 -28.36
C ALA A 374 18.18 -1.85 -28.04
N ALA A 375 17.40 -2.12 -29.09
CA ALA A 375 16.05 -2.62 -28.94
C ALA A 375 16.12 -4.03 -28.36
N MET A 376 15.38 -4.30 -27.29
CA MET A 376 15.00 -5.66 -26.95
C MET A 376 13.52 -5.69 -26.62
N VAL A 377 12.74 -5.81 -27.70
CA VAL A 377 11.46 -6.52 -27.69
C VAL A 377 11.75 -7.95 -27.27
N MET A 378 10.99 -8.53 -26.35
CA MET A 378 10.41 -9.88 -26.52
C MET A 378 9.30 -10.13 -25.47
N LEU A 379 8.11 -10.40 -26.03
CA LEU A 379 7.07 -11.37 -25.66
C LEU A 379 6.43 -11.32 -24.27
#